data_AF-A0A962E2Q0-F1
#
_entry.id   AF-A0A962E2Q0-F1
#
_cell.length_a   1.000
_cell.length_b   1.000
_cell.length_c   1.000
_cell.angle_alpha   90.00
_cell.angle_beta   90.00
_cell.angle_gamma   90.00
#
_symmetry.space_group_name_H-M   'P 1'
#
loop_
_entity.id
_entity.type
_entity.pdbx_description
1 polymer ?
#
loop_
_entity_poly.entity_id
_entity_poly.type
_entity_poly.pdbx_seq_one_letter_code
_entity_poly.pdbx_strand_id
1 'polypeptide(L)'
;MSIISVPVSFGELLDKMSILEIKLERISDSAKLANVRRELESLQVTWDYAEESKVDLGQTLAALKRVNEQLWEIEDEIRDLEREQRFDARFIELARSVYITNDERA
;
A
#
# COMPACT_ATOMS: atom_id res chain seq x y z
N MET A 1 -17.87 -6.88 12.33
CA MET A 1 -17.49 -6.65 10.93
C MET A 1 -17.94 -7.87 10.15
N SER A 2 -18.77 -7.72 9.13
CA SER A 2 -19.19 -8.84 8.28
C SER A 2 -18.11 -9.13 7.25
N ILE A 3 -17.68 -10.40 7.13
CA ILE A 3 -16.67 -10.81 6.16
C ILE A 3 -17.38 -11.19 4.86
N ILE A 4 -16.89 -10.67 3.74
CA ILE A 4 -17.30 -11.04 2.39
C ILE A 4 -16.08 -11.60 1.69
N SER A 5 -16.20 -12.81 1.13
CA SER A 5 -15.11 -13.46 0.41
C SER A 5 -15.25 -13.25 -1.09
N VAL A 6 -14.15 -12.86 -1.74
CA VAL A 6 -14.03 -12.74 -3.21
C VAL A 6 -12.74 -13.40 -3.65
N PRO A 7 -12.72 -14.07 -4.82
CA PRO A 7 -11.48 -14.56 -5.40
C PRO A 7 -10.64 -13.37 -5.89
N VAL A 8 -9.36 -13.38 -5.55
CA VAL A 8 -8.35 -12.39 -5.98
C VAL A 8 -7.06 -13.13 -6.35
N SER A 9 -6.20 -12.49 -7.13
CA SER A 9 -4.87 -13.00 -7.38
C SER A 9 -3.99 -12.91 -6.11
N PHE A 10 -2.94 -13.74 -6.02
CA PHE A 10 -1.98 -13.59 -4.93
C PHE A 10 -1.18 -12.27 -5.05
N GLY A 11 -1.03 -11.71 -6.25
CA GLY A 11 -0.40 -10.41 -6.46
C GLY A 11 -1.18 -9.28 -5.77
N GLU A 12 -2.49 -9.25 -5.94
CA GLU A 12 -3.36 -8.28 -5.24
C GLU A 12 -3.33 -8.45 -3.71
N LEU A 13 -3.25 -9.70 -3.24
CA LEU A 13 -3.09 -9.99 -1.81
C LEU A 13 -1.77 -9.40 -1.27
N LEU A 14 -0.66 -9.66 -1.96
CA LEU A 14 0.68 -9.22 -1.57
C LEU A 14 0.84 -7.70 -1.68
N ASP A 15 0.26 -7.07 -2.71
CA ASP A 15 0.19 -5.61 -2.83
C ASP A 15 -0.49 -4.99 -1.61
N LYS A 16 -1.67 -5.50 -1.27
CA LYS A 16 -2.41 -5.04 -0.09
C LYS A 16 -1.63 -5.24 1.21
N MET A 17 -0.95 -6.38 1.38
CA MET A 17 -0.08 -6.63 2.52
C MET A 17 1.04 -5.58 2.60
N SER A 18 1.73 -5.31 1.49
CA SER A 18 2.83 -4.32 1.46
C SER A 18 2.36 -2.91 1.83
N ILE A 19 1.15 -2.51 1.42
CA ILE A 19 0.55 -1.22 1.81
C ILE A 19 0.26 -1.19 3.31
N LEU A 20 -0.22 -2.30 3.89
CA LEU A 20 -0.48 -2.38 5.33
C LEU A 20 0.82 -2.35 6.15
N GLU A 21 1.90 -2.96 5.67
CA GLU A 21 3.23 -2.88 6.28
C GLU A 21 3.74 -1.43 6.32
N ILE A 22 3.66 -0.71 5.20
CA ILE A 22 4.02 0.71 5.15
C ILE A 22 3.17 1.54 6.13
N LYS A 23 1.87 1.25 6.23
CA LYS A 23 0.98 1.90 7.21
C LYS A 23 1.43 1.64 8.64
N LEU A 24 1.90 0.44 8.97
CA LEU A 24 2.44 0.13 10.31
C LEU A 24 3.71 0.91 10.61
N GLU A 25 4.54 1.16 9.61
CA GLU A 25 5.80 1.90 9.73
C GLU A 25 5.59 3.41 9.84
N ARG A 26 4.58 3.96 9.15
CA ARG A 26 4.41 5.42 8.98
C ARG A 26 3.29 6.05 9.81
N ILE A 27 2.29 5.29 10.26
CA ILE A 27 1.19 5.83 11.08
C ILE A 27 1.55 5.81 12.56
N SER A 28 1.35 6.93 13.26
CA SER A 28 1.57 7.02 14.72
C SER A 28 0.31 6.81 15.55
N ASP A 29 -0.88 6.93 14.95
CA ASP A 29 -2.18 6.79 15.64
C ASP A 29 -2.42 5.32 16.03
N SER A 30 -2.41 5.05 17.33
CA SER A 30 -2.53 3.69 17.89
C SER A 30 -3.88 3.03 17.59
N ALA A 31 -4.97 3.79 17.50
CA ALA A 31 -6.29 3.26 17.17
C ALA A 31 -6.36 2.82 15.71
N LYS A 32 -5.76 3.59 14.80
CA LYS A 32 -5.62 3.20 13.37
C LYS A 32 -4.72 1.98 13.23
N LEU A 33 -3.58 1.95 13.91
CA LEU A 33 -2.64 0.82 13.88
C LEU A 33 -3.28 -0.49 14.36
N ALA A 34 -4.19 -0.45 15.34
CA ALA A 34 -4.88 -1.65 15.80
C ALA A 34 -5.70 -2.34 14.69
N ASN A 35 -6.31 -1.55 13.80
CA ASN A 35 -7.04 -2.08 12.65
C ASN A 35 -6.09 -2.60 11.56
N VAL A 36 -5.02 -1.86 11.27
CA VAL A 36 -4.00 -2.27 10.29
C VAL A 36 -3.36 -3.60 10.67
N ARG A 37 -2.98 -3.78 11.96
CA ARG A 37 -2.41 -5.05 12.45
C ARG A 37 -3.37 -6.22 12.28
N ARG A 38 -4.63 -6.04 12.67
CA ARG A 38 -5.65 -7.09 12.57
C ARG A 38 -5.88 -7.50 11.11
N GLU A 39 -5.91 -6.53 10.20
CA GLU A 39 -6.07 -6.79 8.78
C GLU A 39 -4.85 -7.51 8.21
N LEU A 40 -3.63 -7.03 8.50
CA LEU A 40 -2.40 -7.66 8.03
C LEU A 40 -2.27 -9.09 8.53
N GLU A 41 -2.58 -9.35 9.81
CA GLU A 41 -2.58 -10.70 10.39
C GLU A 41 -3.55 -11.62 9.65
N SER A 42 -4.76 -11.15 9.32
CA SER A 42 -5.73 -11.94 8.54
C SER A 42 -5.22 -12.29 7.14
N LEU A 43 -4.53 -11.36 6.48
CA LEU A 43 -3.97 -11.60 5.15
C LEU A 43 -2.76 -12.52 5.21
N GLN A 44 -1.89 -12.35 6.21
CA GLN A 44 -0.72 -13.19 6.44
C GLN A 44 -1.13 -14.65 6.66
N VAL A 45 -2.13 -14.90 7.51
CA VAL A 45 -2.66 -16.25 7.71
C VAL A 45 -3.14 -16.84 6.39
N THR A 46 -3.82 -16.06 5.55
CA THR A 46 -4.29 -16.53 4.23
C THR A 46 -3.12 -16.87 3.31
N TRP A 47 -2.07 -16.06 3.29
CA TRP A 47 -0.86 -16.29 2.50
C TRP A 47 -0.09 -17.52 2.97
N ASP A 48 0.09 -17.69 4.28
CA ASP A 48 0.86 -18.81 4.86
C ASP A 48 0.26 -20.19 4.52
N TYR A 49 -1.05 -20.27 4.24
CA TYR A 49 -1.71 -21.49 3.78
C TYR A 49 -1.63 -21.73 2.27
N ALA A 50 -1.23 -20.74 1.47
CA ALA A 50 -1.12 -20.84 0.02
C ALA A 50 0.15 -21.61 -0.38
N GLU A 51 0.08 -22.46 -1.42
CA GLU A 51 1.26 -23.19 -1.92
C GLU A 51 2.30 -22.23 -2.50
N GLU A 52 1.81 -21.12 -3.08
CA GLU A 52 2.59 -20.03 -3.67
C GLU A 52 3.49 -19.32 -2.64
N SER A 53 3.19 -19.42 -1.34
CA SER A 53 4.03 -18.86 -0.26
C SER A 53 5.42 -19.46 -0.19
N LYS A 54 5.63 -20.64 -0.80
CA LYS A 54 6.92 -21.32 -0.87
C LYS A 54 7.83 -20.76 -1.97
N VAL A 55 7.29 -19.93 -2.86
CA VAL A 55 8.07 -19.28 -3.92
C VAL A 55 8.85 -18.11 -3.31
N ASP A 56 10.15 -18.03 -3.62
CA ASP A 56 10.95 -16.86 -3.23
C ASP A 56 10.56 -15.66 -4.10
N LEU A 57 9.80 -14.74 -3.50
CA LEU A 57 9.36 -13.48 -4.09
C LEU A 57 10.08 -12.28 -3.47
N GLY A 58 11.15 -12.48 -2.69
CA GLY A 58 11.74 -11.41 -1.86
C GLY A 58 12.14 -10.16 -2.64
N GLN A 59 12.76 -10.32 -3.81
CA GLN A 59 13.12 -9.18 -4.67
C GLN A 59 11.89 -8.49 -5.26
N THR A 60 10.89 -9.25 -5.70
CA THR A 60 9.64 -8.73 -6.26
C THR A 60 8.85 -7.96 -5.21
N LEU A 61 8.73 -8.49 -3.99
CA LEU A 61 8.07 -7.84 -2.86
C LEU A 61 8.81 -6.56 -2.44
N ALA A 62 10.13 -6.57 -2.44
CA ALA A 62 10.91 -5.37 -2.14
C ALA A 62 10.73 -4.28 -3.22
N ALA A 63 10.63 -4.66 -4.50
CA ALA A 63 10.33 -3.73 -5.57
C ALA A 63 8.91 -3.15 -5.44
N LEU A 64 7.92 -4.01 -5.19
CA LEU A 64 6.52 -3.62 -4.96
C LEU A 64 6.39 -2.64 -3.78
N LYS A 65 7.02 -2.96 -2.65
CA LYS A 65 7.05 -2.09 -1.47
C LYS A 65 7.63 -0.72 -1.80
N ARG A 66 8.73 -0.66 -2.57
CA ARG A 66 9.36 0.60 -2.98
C ARG A 66 8.40 1.48 -3.80
N VAL A 67 7.66 0.88 -4.74
CA VAL A 67 6.67 1.63 -5.54
C VAL A 67 5.53 2.12 -4.64
N ASN A 68 5.04 1.30 -3.72
CA ASN A 68 4.03 1.72 -2.74
C ASN A 68 4.53 2.82 -1.78
N GLU A 69 5.81 2.81 -1.39
CA GLU A 69 6.43 3.89 -0.63
C GLU A 69 6.48 5.20 -1.43
N GLN A 70 6.84 5.14 -2.72
CA GLN A 70 6.83 6.31 -3.60
C GLN A 70 5.42 6.90 -3.73
N LEU A 71 4.40 6.05 -3.91
CA LEU A 71 3.00 6.48 -3.93
C LEU A 71 2.59 7.15 -2.61
N TRP A 72 3.06 6.62 -1.47
CA TRP A 72 2.81 7.23 -0.17
C TRP A 72 3.40 8.64 -0.07
N GLU A 73 4.67 8.83 -0.46
CA GLU A 73 5.29 10.17 -0.45
C GLU A 73 4.56 11.16 -1.36
N ILE A 74 4.19 10.72 -2.57
CA ILE A 74 3.43 11.56 -3.51
C ILE A 74 2.10 11.99 -2.89
N GLU A 75 1.38 11.06 -2.26
CA GLU A 75 0.10 11.37 -1.62
C GLU A 75 0.25 12.29 -0.40
N ASP A 76 1.32 12.13 0.39
CA ASP A 76 1.60 13.00 1.53
C ASP A 76 1.93 14.43 1.07
N GLU A 77 2.78 14.59 0.05
CA GLU A 77 3.07 15.90 -0.55
C GLU A 77 1.81 16.57 -1.13
N ILE A 78 0.93 15.80 -1.79
CA ILE A 78 -0.36 16.32 -2.29
C ILE A 78 -1.22 16.84 -1.14
N ARG A 79 -1.31 16.09 -0.03
CA ARG A 79 -2.08 16.51 1.17
C ARG A 79 -1.49 17.75 1.82
N ASP A 80 -0.18 17.93 1.81
CA ASP A 80 0.49 19.15 2.29
C ASP A 80 0.11 20.36 1.45
N LEU A 81 0.22 20.24 0.13
CA LEU A 81 -0.17 21.31 -0.79
C LEU A 81 -1.67 21.64 -0.70
N GLU A 82 -2.52 20.63 -0.53
CA GLU A 82 -3.96 20.82 -0.34
C GLU A 82 -4.28 21.55 0.98
N ARG A 83 -3.60 21.20 2.08
CA ARG A 83 -3.70 21.91 3.37
C ARG A 83 -3.30 23.39 3.24
N GLU A 84 -2.30 23.67 2.40
CA GLU A 84 -1.85 25.03 2.07
C GLU A 84 -2.72 25.71 0.99
N GLN A 85 -3.68 25.01 0.39
CA GLN A 85 -4.47 25.44 -0.76
C GLN A 85 -3.62 25.87 -1.98
N ARG A 86 -2.46 25.23 -2.14
CA ARG A 86 -1.50 25.51 -3.22
C ARG A 86 -1.71 24.57 -4.39
N PHE A 87 -2.45 25.06 -5.39
CA PHE A 87 -2.74 24.32 -6.62
C PHE A 87 -1.88 24.81 -7.78
N ASP A 88 -0.56 24.80 -7.57
CA ASP A 88 0.43 25.30 -8.52
C ASP A 88 0.98 24.18 -9.44
N ALA A 89 2.03 24.48 -10.21
CA ALA A 89 2.63 23.53 -11.13
C ALA A 89 3.14 22.25 -10.43
N ARG A 90 3.60 22.36 -9.17
CA ARG A 90 4.07 21.20 -8.40
C ARG A 90 2.91 20.28 -8.05
N PHE A 91 1.76 20.84 -7.65
CA PHE A 91 0.55 20.05 -7.40
C PHE A 91 0.13 19.26 -8.65
N ILE A 92 0.13 19.91 -9.82
CA ILE A 92 -0.23 19.27 -11.09
C ILE A 92 0.77 18.17 -11.45
N GLU A 93 2.07 18.41 -11.27
CA GLU A 93 3.12 17.41 -11.48
C GLU A 93 2.90 16.17 -10.61
N LEU A 94 2.74 16.36 -9.29
CA LEU A 94 2.50 15.27 -8.34
C LEU A 94 1.24 14.48 -8.68
N ALA A 95 0.13 15.17 -8.94
CA ALA A 95 -1.12 14.53 -9.33
C ALA A 95 -0.98 13.67 -10.60
N ARG A 96 -0.12 14.08 -11.54
CA ARG A 96 0.19 13.29 -12.74
C ARG A 96 1.12 12.11 -12.43
N SER A 97 2.07 12.28 -11.51
CA SER A 97 2.95 11.19 -11.09
C SER A 97 2.21 10.05 -10.40
N VAL A 98 1.04 10.30 -9.80
CA VAL A 98 0.21 9.25 -9.16
C VAL A 98 -0.12 8.12 -10.13
N TYR A 99 -0.73 8.40 -11.30
CA TYR A 99 -1.12 7.31 -12.22
C TYR A 99 0.10 6.65 -12.87
N ILE A 100 1.17 7.41 -13.16
CA ILE A 100 2.43 6.87 -13.71
C ILE A 100 3.03 5.86 -12.73
N THR A 101 3.12 6.22 -11.45
CA THR A 101 3.68 5.34 -10.41
C THR A 101 2.75 4.16 -10.12
N ASN A 102 1.43 4.34 -10.23
CA ASN A 102 0.47 3.24 -10.15
C ASN A 102 0.61 2.24 -11.31
N ASP A 103 0.91 2.72 -12.52
CA ASP A 103 1.12 1.87 -13.69
C ASP A 103 2.41 1.04 -13.54
N GLU A 104 3.44 1.55 -12.86
CA GLU A 104 4.65 0.79 -12.53
C GLU A 104 4.41 -0.31 -11.48
N ARG A 105 3.35 -0.16 -10.67
CA ARG A 105 2.97 -1.14 -9.64
C ARG A 105 2.21 -2.34 -10.20
N ALA A 106 1.44 -2.14 -11.27
CA ALA A 106 0.54 -3.11 -11.88
C ALA A 106 1.27 -4.16 -12.73
#